data_AF-A0A238T9N5-F1
#
_entry.id   AF-A0A238T9N5-F1
#
_cell.length_a   1.000
_cell.length_b   1.000
_cell.length_c   1.000
_cell.angle_alpha   90.00
_cell.angle_beta   90.00
_cell.angle_gamma   90.00
#
_symmetry.space_group_name_H-M   'P 1'
#
loop_
_entity.id
_entity.type
_entity.pdbx_description
1 polymer ?
#
loop_
_entity_poly.entity_id
_entity_poly.type
_entity_poly.pdbx_seq_one_letter_code
_entity_poly.pdbx_strand_id
1 'polypeptide(L)'
;MAEFNICIVGETVKNATIELAELIAASLQELGHQVGISISEIRLDKINIVLGAHLLGKHSLNLPSNTIIVNTEQLASLEHSKRENYVEWYRRG
;
A
#
# COMPACT_ATOMS: atom_id res chain seq x y z
N MET A 1 -7.39 -17.12 14.80
CA MET A 1 -7.78 -15.88 14.10
C MET A 1 -6.58 -14.96 14.04
N ALA A 2 -6.29 -14.35 12.89
CA ALA A 2 -5.24 -13.33 12.79
C ALA A 2 -5.84 -11.91 12.83
N GLU A 3 -5.05 -10.95 13.29
CA GLU A 3 -5.38 -9.53 13.29
C GLU A 3 -4.61 -8.80 12.19
N PHE A 4 -5.33 -8.09 11.33
CA PHE A 4 -4.79 -7.35 10.20
C PHE A 4 -4.91 -5.83 10.39
N ASN A 5 -3.93 -5.11 9.87
CA ASN A 5 -3.94 -3.68 9.70
C ASN A 5 -3.71 -3.36 8.21
N ILE A 6 -4.73 -2.85 7.53
CA ILE A 6 -4.60 -2.35 6.16
C ILE A 6 -4.12 -0.90 6.25
N CYS A 7 -2.83 -0.69 6.02
CA CYS A 7 -2.19 0.62 6.07
C CYS A 7 -2.19 1.25 4.68
N ILE A 8 -2.88 2.38 4.55
CA ILE A 8 -2.84 3.20 3.35
C ILE A 8 -1.76 4.26 3.52
N VAL A 9 -0.68 4.17 2.76
CA VAL A 9 0.44 5.10 2.85
C VAL A 9 0.15 6.38 2.05
N GLY A 10 0.39 7.53 2.66
CA GLY A 10 0.28 8.85 2.04
C GLY A 10 -0.76 9.76 2.70
N GLU A 11 -0.58 11.07 2.54
CA GLU A 11 -1.46 12.10 3.11
C GLU A 11 -2.69 12.36 2.23
N THR A 12 -2.57 12.16 0.91
CA THR A 12 -3.68 12.25 -0.04
C THR A 12 -4.08 10.86 -0.48
N VAL A 13 -5.07 10.30 0.20
CA VAL A 13 -5.60 8.99 -0.16
C VAL A 13 -6.50 9.13 -1.40
N LYS A 14 -6.20 8.38 -2.46
CA LYS A 14 -7.05 8.29 -3.66
C LYS A 14 -8.27 7.39 -3.35
N ASN A 15 -9.46 7.72 -3.86
CA ASN A 15 -10.68 6.91 -3.66
C ASN A 15 -10.48 5.44 -4.06
N ALA A 16 -9.81 5.18 -5.18
CA ALA A 16 -9.51 3.81 -5.62
C ALA A 16 -8.67 3.01 -4.60
N THR A 17 -7.82 3.67 -3.82
CA THR A 17 -7.04 3.02 -2.75
C THR A 17 -7.91 2.70 -1.53
N ILE A 18 -8.89 3.54 -1.22
CA ILE A 18 -9.88 3.30 -0.15
C ILE A 18 -10.75 2.10 -0.54
N GLU A 19 -11.32 2.12 -1.74
CA GLU A 19 -12.16 1.02 -2.24
C GLU A 19 -11.41 -0.30 -2.25
N LEU A 20 -10.12 -0.30 -2.61
CA LEU A 20 -9.28 -1.49 -2.52
C LEU A 20 -9.05 -1.94 -1.07
N ALA A 21 -8.79 -1.01 -0.15
CA ALA A 21 -8.66 -1.33 1.28
C ALA A 21 -9.94 -1.93 1.85
N GLU A 22 -11.09 -1.36 1.51
CA GLU A 22 -12.41 -1.84 1.93
C GLU A 22 -12.73 -3.23 1.36
N LEU A 23 -12.41 -3.47 0.08
CA LEU A 23 -12.57 -4.78 -0.54
C LEU A 23 -11.74 -5.85 0.18
N ILE A 24 -10.48 -5.57 0.47
CA ILE A 24 -9.59 -6.49 1.19
C ILE A 24 -10.11 -6.70 2.63
N ALA A 25 -10.55 -5.62 3.30
CA ALA A 25 -11.10 -5.70 4.65
C ALA A 25 -12.33 -6.60 4.71
N ALA A 26 -13.30 -6.38 3.83
CA ALA A 26 -14.52 -7.19 3.75
C ALA A 26 -14.19 -8.67 3.47
N SER A 27 -13.25 -8.94 2.56
CA SER A 27 -12.82 -10.30 2.22
C SER A 27 -12.20 -11.03 3.43
N LEU A 28 -11.34 -10.36 4.19
CA LEU A 28 -10.71 -10.93 5.37
C LEU A 28 -11.69 -11.09 6.55
N GLN A 29 -12.62 -10.15 6.70
CA GLN A 29 -13.69 -10.23 7.70
C GLN A 29 -14.61 -11.43 7.43
N GLU A 30 -14.98 -11.69 6.18
CA GLU A 30 -15.79 -12.86 5.79
C GLU A 30 -15.07 -14.19 6.11
N LEU A 31 -13.74 -14.19 6.04
CA LEU A 31 -12.89 -15.32 6.46
C LEU A 31 -12.71 -15.41 7.99
N GLY A 32 -13.37 -14.54 8.75
CA GLY A 32 -13.37 -14.52 10.22
C GLY A 32 -12.22 -13.73 10.86
N HIS A 33 -11.39 -13.03 10.08
CA HIS A 33 -10.28 -12.26 10.64
C HIS A 33 -10.71 -10.91 11.23
N GLN A 34 -9.94 -10.41 12.19
CA GLN A 34 -10.09 -9.03 12.65
C GLN A 34 -9.28 -8.10 11.75
N VAL A 35 -9.88 -7.00 11.29
CA VAL A 35 -9.24 -6.09 10.34
C VAL A 35 -9.53 -4.65 10.74
N GLY A 36 -8.49 -3.82 10.77
CA GLY A 36 -8.61 -2.36 10.80
C GLY A 36 -7.99 -1.73 9.55
N ILE A 37 -8.45 -0.53 9.19
CA ILE A 37 -7.86 0.30 8.15
C ILE A 37 -7.21 1.51 8.84
N SER A 38 -5.97 1.83 8.48
CA SER A 38 -5.23 2.98 9.00
C SER A 38 -4.62 3.80 7.87
N ILE A 39 -4.29 5.06 8.16
CA ILE A 39 -3.58 5.94 7.23
C ILE A 39 -2.17 6.15 7.75
N SER A 40 -1.18 5.68 6.99
CA SER A 40 0.25 5.81 7.27
C SER A 40 0.69 5.31 8.66
N GLU A 41 -0.02 4.34 9.22
CA GLU A 41 0.31 3.73 10.52
C GLU A 41 0.61 2.23 10.34
N ILE A 42 1.84 1.84 10.63
CA ILE A 42 2.27 0.43 10.69
C ILE A 42 2.10 -0.08 12.12
N ARG A 43 1.43 -1.23 12.27
CA ARG A 43 1.09 -1.84 13.56
C ARG A 43 1.99 -3.05 13.82
N LEU A 44 2.84 -2.98 14.84
CA LEU A 44 3.80 -4.07 15.15
C LEU A 44 3.12 -5.31 15.77
N ASP A 45 1.92 -5.13 16.31
CA ASP A 45 1.05 -6.15 16.92
C ASP A 45 0.16 -6.87 15.91
N LYS A 46 0.19 -6.51 14.63
CA LYS A 46 -0.72 -7.00 13.58
C LYS A 46 0.02 -7.38 12.30
N ILE A 47 -0.65 -8.18 11.46
CA ILE A 47 -0.20 -8.41 10.09
C ILE A 47 -0.55 -7.17 9.26
N ASN A 48 0.46 -6.48 8.73
CA ASN A 48 0.23 -5.28 7.93
C ASN A 48 -0.02 -5.64 6.47
N ILE A 49 -1.05 -5.06 5.87
CA ILE A 49 -1.27 -5.02 4.42
C ILE A 49 -1.06 -3.57 3.99
N VAL A 50 0.03 -3.30 3.29
CA VAL A 50 0.45 -1.94 2.94
C VAL A 50 0.03 -1.61 1.52
N LEU A 51 -0.83 -0.59 1.38
CA LEU A 51 -1.21 0.03 0.11
C LEU A 51 -0.40 1.30 -0.12
N GLY A 52 0.03 1.54 -1.36
CA GLY A 52 0.81 2.74 -1.68
C GLY A 52 2.27 2.67 -1.22
N ALA A 53 2.85 1.46 -1.11
CA ALA A 53 4.20 1.25 -0.59
C ALA A 53 5.31 2.00 -1.36
N HIS A 54 5.05 2.44 -2.60
CA HIS A 54 5.94 3.31 -3.36
C HIS A 54 6.22 4.67 -2.68
N LEU A 55 5.40 5.08 -1.71
CA LEU A 55 5.56 6.31 -0.93
C LEU A 55 6.37 6.12 0.36
N LEU A 56 6.70 4.89 0.78
CA LEU A 56 7.40 4.63 2.04
C LEU A 56 8.87 5.12 2.04
N GLY A 57 9.49 5.23 0.86
CA GLY A 57 10.91 5.59 0.74
C GLY A 57 11.81 4.72 1.65
N LYS A 58 12.65 5.36 2.46
CA LYS A 58 13.57 4.69 3.41
C LYS A 58 12.87 3.98 4.58
N HIS A 59 11.60 4.30 4.87
CA HIS A 59 10.85 3.65 5.95
C HIS A 59 10.48 2.19 5.63
N SER A 60 10.58 1.78 4.36
CA SER A 60 10.39 0.38 3.93
C SER A 60 11.34 -0.62 4.61
N LEU A 61 12.51 -0.17 5.08
CA LEU A 61 13.52 -1.01 5.74
C LEU A 61 13.10 -1.54 7.12
N ASN A 62 12.05 -0.97 7.73
CA ASN A 62 11.61 -1.29 9.09
C ASN A 62 10.27 -2.04 9.16
N LEU A 63 9.78 -2.56 8.03
CA LEU A 63 8.53 -3.30 8.02
C LEU A 63 8.69 -4.68 8.70
N PRO A 64 7.70 -5.12 9.51
CA PRO A 64 7.67 -6.49 10.02
C PRO A 64 7.78 -7.52 8.88
N SER A 65 8.47 -8.62 9.12
CA SER A 65 8.76 -9.67 8.11
C SER A 65 7.51 -10.37 7.57
N ASN A 66 6.38 -10.28 8.27
CA ASN A 66 5.08 -10.79 7.86
C ASN A 66 4.20 -9.72 7.17
N THR A 67 4.77 -8.59 6.74
CA THR A 67 4.04 -7.54 6.01
C THR A 67 3.74 -7.96 4.58
N ILE A 68 2.49 -7.76 4.16
CA ILE A 68 2.01 -7.96 2.79
C ILE A 68 2.03 -6.60 2.10
N ILE A 69 2.62 -6.52 0.91
CA ILE A 69 2.61 -5.31 0.09
C ILE A 69 1.65 -5.51 -1.08
N VAL A 70 0.68 -4.60 -1.21
CA VAL A 70 -0.24 -4.55 -2.36
C VAL A 70 -0.17 -3.16 -2.95
N ASN A 71 0.47 -3.02 -4.11
CA ASN A 71 0.66 -1.71 -4.74
C ASN A 71 -0.01 -1.68 -6.12
N THR A 72 -0.77 -0.63 -6.39
CA THR A 72 -1.38 -0.36 -7.70
C THR A 72 -0.43 0.42 -8.62
N GLU A 73 0.60 1.05 -8.05
CA GLU A 73 1.66 1.74 -8.78
C GLU A 73 2.97 0.94 -8.76
N GLN A 74 3.93 1.30 -9.60
CA GLN A 74 5.24 0.65 -9.62
C GLN A 74 6.11 1.08 -8.43
N LEU A 75 6.70 0.11 -7.72
CA LEU A 75 7.67 0.37 -6.65
C LEU A 75 8.99 0.97 -7.19
N ALA A 76 9.35 0.63 -8.44
CA ALA A 76 10.59 1.04 -9.11
C ALA A 76 10.62 2.51 -9.56
N SER A 77 9.55 3.29 -9.35
CA SER A 77 9.55 4.73 -9.66
C SER A 77 10.49 5.56 -8.77
N LEU A 78 11.18 4.92 -7.82
CA LEU A 78 12.19 5.52 -6.96
C LEU A 78 13.58 5.65 -7.65
N GLU A 79 13.86 4.93 -8.74
CA GLU A 79 15.15 5.02 -9.45
C GLU A 79 15.16 5.92 -10.68
N HIS A 80 14.00 6.19 -11.29
CA HIS A 80 13.91 7.09 -12.45
C HIS A 80 13.19 8.37 -12.08
N SER A 81 13.83 9.52 -12.35
CA SER A 81 13.21 10.82 -12.18
C SER A 81 11.88 10.83 -12.95
N LYS A 82 10.79 11.25 -12.30
CA LYS A 82 9.42 11.31 -12.87
C LYS A 82 9.35 11.95 -14.27
N ARG A 83 10.36 12.70 -14.70
CA ARG A 83 10.38 13.46 -15.94
C ARG A 83 10.67 12.63 -17.19
N GLU A 84 11.49 11.58 -17.08
CA GLU A 84 11.96 10.83 -18.27
C GLU A 84 10.88 9.87 -18.79
N ASN A 85 10.18 9.17 -17.90
CA ASN A 85 9.13 8.22 -18.28
C ASN A 85 7.91 8.90 -18.92
N TYR A 86 7.48 10.07 -18.41
CA TYR A 86 6.37 10.79 -19.03
C TYR A 86 6.70 11.27 -20.46
N VAL A 87 7.94 11.70 -20.71
CA VAL A 87 8.38 12.14 -22.04
C VAL A 87 8.48 10.96 -23.01
N GLU A 88 8.96 9.80 -22.55
CA GLU A 88 9.04 8.60 -23.40
C GLU A 88 7.65 8.06 -23.77
N TRP A 89 6.71 8.05 -22.82
CA TRP A 89 5.33 7.61 -23.07
C TRP A 89 4.60 8.56 -24.04
N TYR A 90 4.78 9.87 -23.90
CA TYR A 90 4.19 10.85 -24.83
C TYR A 90 4.78 10.77 -26.24
N ARG A 91 6.03 10.32 -26.39
CA ARG A 91 6.68 10.14 -27.71
C ARG A 91 6.27 8.86 -28.43
N ARG A 92 5.63 7.90 -27.74
CA ARG A 92 5.21 6.61 -28.29
C ARG A 92 3.71 6.52 -28.62
N GLY A 93 2.92 7.52 -28.24
CA GLY A 93 1.55 7.74 -28.74
C GLY A 93 1.55 8.66 -29.95
#